data_AF-A0A438E9S7-F1
#
_entry.id   AF-A0A438E9S7-F1
#
_cell.length_a   1.000
_cell.length_b   1.000
_cell.length_c   1.000
_cell.angle_alpha   90.00
_cell.angle_beta   90.00
_cell.angle_gamma   90.00
#
_symmetry.space_group_name_H-M   'P 1'
#
loop_
_entity.id
_entity.type
_entity.pdbx_description
1 polymer ?
#
loop_
_entity_poly.entity_id
_entity_poly.type
_entity_poly.pdbx_seq_one_letter_code
_entity_poly.pdbx_strand_id
1 'polypeptide(L)' 'MVLHFLADLFLAPQIHAALKRFKMDMVGATDSFLVPELFLQTEFPLLLRLNDAYNELPAFQDAMPEKQPDYVPS' A
#
# COMPACT_ATOMS: atom_id res chain seq x y z
N MET A 1 -8.99 8.01 -13.15
CA MET A 1 -9.19 7.15 -11.98
C MET A 1 -10.41 7.68 -11.25
N VAL A 2 -11.50 6.91 -11.20
CA VAL A 2 -12.72 7.35 -10.50
C VAL A 2 -12.53 6.94 -9.04
N LEU A 3 -12.25 7.91 -8.18
CA LEU A 3 -12.15 7.71 -6.73
C LEU A 3 -13.56 7.40 -6.20
N HIS A 4 -13.79 6.18 -5.73
CA HIS A 4 -14.95 5.89 -4.88
C HIS A 4 -14.52 6.26 -3.47
N PHE A 5 -14.75 7.53 -3.10
CA PHE A 5 -14.28 8.16 -1.86
C PHE A 5 -14.37 7.27 -0.61
N LEU A 6 -15.49 6.57 -0.43
CA LEU A 6 -15.68 5.67 0.72
C LEU A 6 -14.75 4.44 0.67
N ALA A 7 -14.60 3.81 -0.50
CA ALA A 7 -13.75 2.63 -0.64
C ALA A 7 -12.28 2.98 -0.43
N ASP A 8 -11.82 4.12 -0.97
CA ASP A 8 -10.43 4.57 -0.83
C ASP A 8 -10.07 4.86 0.65
N LEU A 9 -11.02 5.42 1.42
CA LEU A 9 -10.85 5.67 2.86
C LEU A 9 -10.65 4.39 3.67
N PHE A 10 -11.28 3.28 3.28
CA PHE A 10 -11.06 1.98 3.93
C PHE A 10 -9.81 1.28 3.39
N LEU A 11 -9.48 1.47 2.12
CA LEU A 11 -8.40 0.72 1.47
C LEU A 11 -7.00 1.23 1.86
N ALA A 12 -6.81 2.55 1.95
CA ALA A 12 -5.50 3.13 2.25
C ALA A 12 -4.92 2.67 3.60
N PRO A 13 -5.68 2.67 4.73
CA PRO A 13 -5.16 2.18 6.01
C PRO A 13 -4.85 0.67 5.99
N GLN A 14 -5.62 -0.13 5.25
CA GLN A 14 -5.40 -1.58 5.16
C GLN A 14 -4.11 -1.90 4.40
N ILE A 15 -3.86 -1.23 3.27
CA ILE A 15 -2.61 -1.40 2.51
C ILE A 15 -1.42 -0.93 3.35
N HIS A 16 -1.55 0.23 4.02
CA HIS A 16 -0.49 0.74 4.90
C HIS A 16 -0.14 -0.26 6.02
N ALA A 17 -1.14 -0.84 6.68
CA ALA A 17 -0.93 -1.84 7.72
C ALA A 17 -0.31 -3.14 7.16
N ALA A 18 -0.76 -3.61 5.99
CA ALA A 18 -0.19 -4.79 5.35
C ALA A 18 1.32 -4.62 5.10
N LEU A 19 1.73 -3.47 4.56
CA LEU A 19 3.12 -3.16 4.26
C LEU A 19 3.96 -2.92 5.52
N LYS A 20 3.54 -2.01 6.42
CA LYS A 20 4.38 -1.60 7.56
C LYS A 20 4.31 -2.54 8.76
N ARG A 21 3.11 -3.02 9.10
CA ARG A 21 2.89 -3.81 10.33
C ARG A 21 3.13 -5.29 10.11
N PHE A 22 2.55 -5.84 9.05
CA PHE A 22 2.63 -7.27 8.77
C PHE A 22 3.79 -7.65 7.86
N LYS A 23 4.46 -6.66 7.25
CA LYS A 23 5.53 -6.87 6.26
C LYS A 23 5.08 -7.85 5.16
N MET A 24 3.82 -7.73 4.77
CA MET A 24 3.23 -8.57 3.74
C MET A 24 3.92 -8.27 2.42
N ASP A 25 4.38 -9.31 1.75
CA ASP A 25 4.91 -9.16 0.41
C ASP A 25 3.73 -8.92 -0.54
N MET A 26 3.54 -7.65 -0.91
CA MET A 26 2.57 -7.26 -1.95
C MET A 26 3.11 -7.56 -3.35
N VAL A 27 4.41 -7.89 -3.43
CA VAL A 27 5.04 -8.47 -4.60
C VAL A 27 4.88 -10.00 -4.48
N GLY A 28 4.46 -10.69 -5.53
CA GLY A 28 4.26 -12.14 -5.45
C GLY A 28 5.56 -12.90 -5.31
N ALA A 29 5.57 -13.95 -4.49
CA ALA A 29 6.66 -14.91 -4.45
C ALA A 29 6.56 -15.84 -5.66
N THR A 30 7.32 -15.57 -6.72
CA THR A 30 7.51 -16.56 -7.78
C THR A 30 8.58 -17.55 -7.36
N ASP A 31 8.18 -18.64 -6.70
CA ASP A 31 9.00 -19.84 -6.68
C ASP A 31 8.90 -20.50 -8.05
N SER A 32 9.83 -20.21 -8.94
CA SER A 32 10.23 -21.10 -10.04
C SER A 32 11.33 -20.43 -10.87
N PHE A 33 12.55 -20.94 -10.67
CA PHE A 33 13.63 -21.26 -11.62
C PHE A 33 13.61 -20.77 -13.09
N LEU A 34 12.52 -20.33 -13.70
CA LEU A 34 12.44 -19.90 -15.11
C LEU A 34 11.42 -18.76 -15.32
N VAL A 35 11.71 -17.55 -14.83
CA VAL A 35 11.08 -16.32 -15.37
C VAL A 35 12.11 -15.17 -15.41
N PRO A 36 12.26 -14.44 -16.54
CA PRO A 36 13.21 -13.34 -16.64
C PRO A 36 12.80 -12.14 -15.77
N GLU A 37 13.79 -11.46 -15.18
CA GLU A 37 13.73 -10.27 -14.28
C GLU A 37 12.79 -9.12 -14.69
N LEU A 38 12.20 -9.13 -15.88
CA LEU A 38 11.42 -8.01 -16.42
C LEU A 38 9.94 -8.02 -15.99
N PHE A 39 9.46 -9.08 -15.34
CA PHE A 39 8.08 -9.18 -14.89
C PHE A 39 8.02 -9.40 -13.38
N LEU A 40 8.20 -8.32 -12.61
CA LEU A 40 7.79 -8.27 -11.20
C LEU A 40 6.28 -8.51 -11.15
N GLN A 41 5.88 -9.77 -10.94
CA GLN A 41 4.49 -10.12 -10.69
C GLN A 41 4.16 -9.71 -9.28
N THR A 42 3.69 -8.48 -9.12
CA THR A 42 3.10 -8.08 -7.86
C THR A 42 1.79 -8.83 -7.68
N GLU A 43 1.57 -9.53 -6.56
CA GLU A 43 0.33 -10.28 -6.35
C GLU A 43 -0.90 -9.35 -6.31
N PHE A 44 -0.69 -8.08 -5.95
CA PHE A 44 -1.74 -7.06 -5.90
C PHE A 44 -1.33 -5.79 -6.67
N PRO A 45 -1.19 -5.84 -8.01
CA PRO A 45 -0.64 -4.72 -8.81
C PRO A 45 -1.52 -3.49 -8.74
N LEU A 46 -2.85 -3.68 -8.66
CA LEU A 46 -3.78 -2.58 -8.53
C LEU A 46 -3.69 -1.90 -7.15
N LEU A 47 -3.53 -2.68 -6.07
CA LEU A 47 -3.43 -2.13 -4.73
C LEU A 47 -2.12 -1.34 -4.53
N LEU A 48 -1.02 -1.78 -5.16
CA LEU A 48 0.23 -1.01 -5.15
C LEU A 48 0.07 0.32 -5.89
N ARG A 49 -0.54 0.32 -7.08
CA ARG A 49 -0.81 1.57 -7.82
C ARG A 49 -1.72 2.51 -7.04
N LEU A 50 -2.70 1.98 -6.31
CA LEU A 50 -3.57 2.79 -5.44
C LEU A 50 -2.80 3.33 -4.24
N ASN A 51 -1.94 2.54 -3.61
CA ASN A 51 -1.06 3.00 -2.54
C ASN A 51 -0.17 4.15 -2.99
N ASP A 52 0.43 4.05 -4.18
CA ASP A 52 1.24 5.14 -4.75
C ASP A 52 0.39 6.40 -4.96
N ALA A 53 -0.81 6.25 -5.53
CA ALA A 53 -1.73 7.37 -5.70
C ALA A 53 -2.19 7.98 -4.36
N TYR A 54 -2.42 7.17 -3.32
CA TYR A 54 -2.79 7.66 -2.00
C TYR A 54 -1.63 8.44 -1.35
N ASN A 55 -0.39 8.02 -1.57
CA ASN A 55 0.80 8.71 -1.06
C ASN A 55 1.02 10.09 -1.69
N GLU A 56 0.41 10.40 -2.84
CA GLU A 56 0.46 11.73 -3.46
C GLU A 56 -0.57 12.72 -2.87
N LEU A 57 -1.60 12.23 -2.18
CA LEU A 57 -2.70 13.06 -1.70
C LEU A 57 -2.44 13.59 -0.27
N PRO A 58 -2.49 14.93 -0.05
CA PRO A 58 -2.25 15.53 1.26
C PRO A 58 -3.17 14.98 2.36
N ALA A 59 -4.44 14.72 2.03
CA ALA A 59 -5.41 14.19 2.99
C ALA A 59 -4.97 12.84 3.60
N PHE A 60 -4.39 11.94 2.79
CA PHE A 60 -3.87 10.67 3.30
C PHE A 60 -2.54 10.86 4.03
N GLN A 61 -1.66 11.75 3.53
CA GLN A 61 -0.41 12.06 4.22
C GLN A 61 -0.64 12.64 5.61
N ASP A 62 -1.65 13.50 5.80
CA ASP A 62 -1.99 14.13 7.08
C ASP A 62 -2.70 13.18 8.04
N ALA A 63 -3.41 12.19 7.50
CA ALA A 63 -4.04 11.11 8.25
C ALA A 63 -3.09 9.95 8.60
N MET A 64 -1.80 10.04 8.28
CA MET A 64 -0.82 9.00 8.62
C MET A 64 -0.77 8.78 10.15
N PRO A 65 -0.61 7.53 10.63
CA PRO A 65 -0.52 7.23 12.06
C PRO A 65 0.56 8.04 12.78
N GLU A 66 1.69 8.30 12.12
CA GLU A 66 2.82 9.04 12.67
C GLU A 66 2.58 10.54 12.84
N LYS A 67 1.50 11.08 12.27
CA LYS A 67 1.13 12.49 12.37
C LYS A 67 0.01 12.76 13.37
N GLN A 68 -0.50 11.73 14.04
CA GLN A 68 -1.59 11.90 15.00
C GLN A 68 -1.07 12.49 16.33
N PRO A 69 -1.87 13.31 17.05
CA PRO A 69 -1.43 13.96 18.30
C PRO A 69 -0.98 12.99 19.40
N ASP A 70 -1.49 11.77 19.37
CA ASP A 70 -1.23 10.68 20.31
C ASP A 70 -0.13 9.73 19.83
N TYR A 71 0.53 10.02 18.70
CA TYR A 71 1.59 9.18 18.19
C TYR A 71 2.76 9.10 19.18
N VAL A 72 3.09 7.88 19.60
CA VAL A 72 4.29 7.58 20.38
C VAL A 72 5.25 6.82 19.47
N PRO A 73 6.46 7.34 19.20
CA PRO A 73 7.45 6.64 18.40
C PRO A 73 7.89 5.35 19.10
N SER A 74 7.93 4.24 18.34
CA SER A 74 8.34 2.91 18.79
C SER A 74 9.84 2.70 18.71
#